data_AF-A0A960HMX6-F1
#
_entry.id   AF-A0A960HMX6-F1
#
_cell.length_a   1.000
_cell.length_b   1.000
_cell.length_c   1.000
_cell.angle_alpha   90.00
_cell.angle_beta   90.00
_cell.angle_gamma   90.00
#
_symmetry.space_group_name_H-M   'P 1'
#
loop_
_entity.id
_entity.type
_entity.pdbx_description
1 polymer ?
#
loop_
_entity_poly.entity_id
_entity_poly.type
_entity_poly.pdbx_seq_one_letter_code
_entity_poly.pdbx_strand_id
1 'polypeptide(L)'
;MVLTDGWPLVGRRAETDRFVERFLHGDATRLVLYGAPGVGKTRLADRFLELAEQAGAPTARVVASRAAASLPLGALAPVLPPDLEMSSTPAELLARAAAEVAARTGGPPLLLLVDDAHLLDSSSAVLLTQLVEQGALRLIATVRADGDAIDPGAPDAVAGWWRQPGADRVDVADLDEATTAELLAAALGSPVGRDTVHRLHRASGGNPLLLRELVREARSAGHLRDDSGTWQVVGDVLPSRRLRDLLADRLAGLDPTWRDLLEVLALCGPLGPAELGIDQDAPALAGLERSGLVRTAGDGRRLQVALAHPLTGEVLRAEQTALARRSRLLATADRVEALGARRREDPRRIATWRLDAGGRPDPELVLSAAHVARFAHDFVQVERLARVRLDDGASLAASVLLGEALYELGSFDEAEAVLAVPPAPADADPALLVRRAAVRAKNLQWGRGDWPGALAVIDEARAQLDGPLADELRTEEASVLMFSGSPQAAIDVLASI
;
A
#
# COMPACT_ATOMS: atom_id res chain seq x y z
N MET A 1 24.41 7.17 13.37
CA MET A 1 23.48 8.18 13.92
C MET A 1 22.12 7.54 14.13
N VAL A 2 21.86 7.10 15.36
CA VAL A 2 20.56 6.53 15.81
C VAL A 2 19.48 7.57 15.49
N LEU A 3 18.32 7.15 14.96
CA LEU A 3 17.15 8.04 14.89
C LEU A 3 16.81 8.44 16.33
N THR A 4 17.23 9.63 16.75
CA THR A 4 16.62 10.32 17.89
C THR A 4 15.11 10.43 17.64
N ASP A 5 14.30 10.33 18.69
CA ASP A 5 12.82 10.20 18.72
C ASP A 5 11.97 11.18 17.87
N GLY A 6 12.57 12.10 17.12
CA GLY A 6 11.90 13.09 16.29
C GLY A 6 11.62 12.62 14.86
N TRP A 7 10.69 11.69 14.66
CA TRP A 7 10.11 11.50 13.32
C TRP A 7 9.35 12.79 12.91
N PRO A 8 9.63 13.39 11.75
CA PRO A 8 9.10 14.71 11.42
C PRO A 8 7.58 14.68 11.20
N LEU A 9 6.92 15.81 11.44
CA LEU A 9 5.51 16.03 11.13
C LEU A 9 5.43 16.85 9.83
N VAL A 10 5.05 16.21 8.72
CA VAL A 10 5.03 16.81 7.38
C VAL A 10 3.63 16.66 6.77
N GLY A 11 3.26 17.56 5.85
CA GLY A 11 1.97 17.53 5.14
C GLY A 11 0.74 17.85 5.98
N ARG A 12 0.92 18.43 7.18
CA ARG A 12 -0.20 18.79 8.09
C ARG A 12 -0.45 20.29 8.21
N ARG A 13 -0.07 21.06 7.19
CA ARG A 13 -0.17 22.52 7.19
C ARG A 13 -1.64 22.96 7.21
N ALA A 14 -2.49 22.37 6.37
CA ALA A 14 -3.90 22.75 6.28
C ALA A 14 -4.64 22.52 7.60
N GLU A 15 -4.39 21.39 8.27
CA GLU A 15 -4.97 21.08 9.57
C GLU A 15 -4.46 22.04 10.66
N THR A 16 -3.17 22.42 10.59
CA THR A 16 -2.56 23.39 11.51
C THR A 16 -3.13 24.79 11.32
N ASP A 17 -3.23 25.27 10.08
CA ASP A 17 -3.78 26.58 9.75
C ASP A 17 -5.25 26.67 10.20
N ARG A 18 -6.03 25.59 9.97
CA ARG A 18 -7.42 25.48 10.43
C ARG A 18 -7.54 25.51 11.96
N PHE A 19 -6.66 24.82 12.68
CA PHE A 19 -6.62 24.90 14.15
C PHE A 19 -6.37 26.33 14.62
N VAL A 20 -5.39 27.02 14.03
CA VAL A 20 -5.04 28.40 14.41
C VAL A 20 -6.22 29.35 14.14
N GLU A 21 -6.81 29.28 12.94
CA GLU A 21 -7.88 30.18 12.51
C GLU A 21 -9.19 29.94 13.29
N ARG A 22 -9.65 28.68 13.37
CA ARG A 22 -11.00 28.38 13.87
C ARG A 22 -11.05 28.07 15.35
N PHE A 23 -9.97 27.50 15.89
CA PHE A 23 -9.89 27.12 17.30
C PHE A 23 -9.04 28.14 18.06
N LEU A 24 -7.73 28.25 17.83
CA LEU A 24 -6.91 29.11 18.68
C LEU A 24 -7.37 30.59 18.73
N HIS A 25 -7.73 31.16 17.58
CA HIS A 25 -8.21 32.54 17.46
C HIS A 25 -9.70 32.68 17.13
N GLY A 26 -10.41 31.57 16.93
CA GLY A 26 -11.83 31.56 16.60
C GLY A 26 -12.71 31.06 17.75
N ASP A 27 -14.01 30.92 17.46
CA ASP A 27 -15.05 30.61 18.45
C ASP A 27 -15.27 29.10 18.66
N ALA A 28 -14.50 28.22 18.00
CA ALA A 28 -14.71 26.78 18.11
C ALA A 28 -14.38 26.30 19.54
N THR A 29 -15.35 25.75 20.26
CA THR A 29 -15.14 25.24 21.62
C THR A 29 -14.61 23.80 21.63
N ARG A 30 -14.79 23.07 20.53
CA ARG A 30 -14.35 21.68 20.37
C ARG A 30 -13.65 21.49 19.03
N LEU A 31 -12.49 20.84 19.02
CA LEU A 31 -11.82 20.36 17.82
C LEU A 31 -11.61 18.85 17.95
N VAL A 32 -12.18 18.08 17.03
CA VAL A 32 -12.11 16.62 17.09
C VAL A 32 -11.38 16.09 15.86
N LEU A 33 -10.25 15.44 16.12
CA LEU A 33 -9.41 14.77 15.13
C LEU A 33 -9.91 13.35 14.91
N TYR A 34 -10.40 13.06 13.71
CA TYR A 34 -10.87 11.75 13.28
C TYR A 34 -9.84 11.08 12.37
N GLY A 35 -9.87 9.75 12.30
CA GLY A 35 -9.10 9.01 11.32
C GLY A 35 -8.63 7.65 11.82
N ALA A 36 -8.07 6.88 10.90
CA ALA A 36 -7.61 5.52 11.16
C ALA A 36 -6.48 5.48 12.21
N PRO A 37 -6.23 4.33 12.85
CA PRO A 37 -5.07 4.16 13.72
C PRO A 37 -3.75 4.48 13.00
N GLY A 38 -2.84 5.21 13.65
CA GLY A 38 -1.49 5.48 13.11
C GLY A 38 -1.34 6.65 12.15
N VAL A 39 -2.44 7.29 11.71
CA VAL A 39 -2.43 8.46 10.77
C VAL A 39 -1.76 9.73 11.33
N GLY A 40 -1.42 9.75 12.62
CA GLY A 40 -0.72 10.85 13.27
C GLY A 40 -1.58 11.80 14.10
N LYS A 41 -2.84 11.44 14.42
CA LYS A 41 -3.76 12.28 15.22
C LYS A 41 -3.14 12.80 16.52
N THR A 42 -2.55 11.92 17.33
CA THR A 42 -1.90 12.30 18.59
C THR A 42 -0.75 13.27 18.37
N ARG A 43 0.10 13.06 17.35
CA ARG A 43 1.21 13.97 17.03
C ARG A 43 0.73 15.34 16.56
N LEU A 44 -0.37 15.37 15.81
CA LEU A 44 -0.99 16.62 15.37
C LEU A 44 -1.64 17.36 16.55
N ALA A 45 -2.31 16.63 17.44
CA ALA A 45 -2.85 17.17 18.68
C ALA A 45 -1.77 17.70 19.62
N ASP A 46 -0.64 17.00 19.77
CA ASP A 46 0.52 17.47 20.53
C ASP A 46 1.02 18.80 19.94
N ARG A 47 1.11 18.90 18.60
CA ARG A 47 1.49 20.15 17.92
C ARG A 47 0.51 21.29 18.18
N PHE A 48 -0.79 21.01 18.25
CA PHE A 48 -1.80 22.01 18.57
C PHE A 48 -1.70 22.48 20.02
N LEU A 49 -1.39 21.57 20.94
CA LEU A 49 -1.16 21.89 22.35
C LEU A 49 0.07 22.80 22.50
N GLU A 50 1.18 22.47 21.84
CA GLU A 50 2.39 23.32 21.81
C GLU A 50 2.10 24.73 21.26
N LEU A 51 1.33 24.84 20.18
CA LEU A 51 0.95 26.13 19.60
C LEU A 51 0.08 26.95 20.57
N ALA A 52 -0.82 26.30 21.30
CA ALA A 52 -1.64 26.96 22.30
C ALA A 52 -0.82 27.45 23.50
N GLU A 53 0.12 26.66 23.97
CA GLU A 53 1.08 27.04 25.04
C GLU A 53 1.95 28.23 24.61
N GLN A 54 2.43 28.22 23.36
CA GLN A 54 3.19 29.34 22.78
C GLN A 54 2.34 30.62 22.68
N ALA A 55 1.03 30.50 22.50
CA ALA A 55 0.08 31.61 22.54
C ALA A 55 -0.35 32.01 23.96
N GLY A 56 0.18 31.34 25.00
CA GLY A 56 -0.11 31.64 26.40
C GLY A 56 -1.43 31.07 26.93
N ALA A 57 -2.07 30.15 26.21
CA ALA A 57 -3.28 29.48 26.68
C ALA A 57 -2.92 28.44 27.76
N PRO A 58 -3.69 28.33 28.86
CA PRO A 58 -3.53 27.25 29.81
C PRO A 58 -3.93 25.92 29.16
N THR A 59 -3.06 24.92 29.27
CA THR A 59 -3.24 23.59 28.65
C THR A 59 -3.20 22.47 29.67
N ALA A 60 -3.93 21.38 29.38
CA ALA A 60 -3.85 20.12 30.10
C ALA A 60 -4.05 18.94 29.14
N ARG A 61 -3.58 17.75 29.53
CA ARG A 61 -3.73 16.51 28.74
C ARG A 61 -4.30 15.38 29.58
N VAL A 62 -5.20 14.62 28.95
CA VAL A 62 -5.74 13.35 29.44
C VAL A 62 -5.60 12.30 28.35
N VAL A 63 -5.26 11.07 28.74
CA VAL A 63 -5.21 9.91 27.84
C VAL A 63 -6.28 8.91 28.29
N ALA A 64 -7.27 8.69 27.44
CA ALA A 64 -8.31 7.71 27.69
C ALA A 64 -7.81 6.30 27.32
N SER A 65 -8.24 5.30 28.10
CA SER A 65 -7.88 3.91 27.86
C SER A 65 -8.97 2.98 28.39
N ARG A 66 -9.06 1.76 27.84
CA ARG A 66 -10.01 0.75 28.33
C ARG A 66 -9.81 0.42 29.82
N ALA A 67 -8.56 0.45 30.28
CA ALA A 67 -8.25 0.24 31.70
C ALA A 67 -8.81 1.39 32.56
N ALA A 68 -8.59 2.65 32.16
CA ALA A 68 -9.12 3.82 32.86
C ALA A 68 -10.65 3.89 32.84
N ALA A 69 -11.28 3.43 31.75
CA ALA A 69 -12.74 3.40 31.62
C ALA A 69 -13.45 2.47 32.62
N SER A 70 -12.73 1.57 33.29
CA SER A 70 -13.27 0.69 34.34
C SER A 70 -13.61 1.43 35.64
N LEU A 71 -13.08 2.64 35.83
CA LEU A 71 -13.33 3.50 36.98
C LEU A 71 -14.08 4.75 36.53
N PRO A 72 -15.15 5.17 37.23
CA PRO A 72 -15.78 6.46 36.97
C PRO A 72 -14.74 7.58 37.07
N LEU A 73 -14.66 8.43 36.05
CA LEU A 73 -13.69 9.53 35.97
C LEU A 73 -12.22 9.09 35.94
N GLY A 74 -11.95 7.82 35.62
CA GLY A 74 -10.61 7.24 35.69
C GLY A 74 -9.59 7.92 34.79
N ALA A 75 -10.00 8.40 33.60
CA ALA A 75 -9.13 9.14 32.70
C ALA A 75 -8.78 10.55 33.24
N LEU A 76 -9.67 11.15 34.04
CA LEU A 76 -9.49 12.50 34.58
C LEU A 76 -8.70 12.51 35.90
N ALA A 77 -8.50 11.36 36.55
CA ALA A 77 -7.78 11.25 37.80
C ALA A 77 -6.41 12.00 37.84
N PRO A 78 -5.57 11.97 36.80
CA PRO A 78 -4.27 12.66 36.82
C PRO A 78 -4.36 14.20 36.76
N VAL A 79 -5.47 14.76 36.30
CA VAL A 79 -5.67 16.21 36.18
C VAL A 79 -6.55 16.77 37.30
N LEU A 80 -7.12 15.91 38.14
CA LEU A 80 -7.86 16.31 39.33
C LEU A 80 -6.87 16.69 40.45
N PRO A 81 -7.15 17.74 41.25
CA PRO A 81 -6.30 18.11 42.37
C PRO A 81 -6.19 16.97 43.40
N PRO A 82 -5.00 16.75 44.01
CA PRO A 82 -4.76 15.63 44.93
C PRO A 82 -5.58 15.74 46.23
N ASP A 83 -5.95 16.96 46.63
CA ASP A 83 -6.71 17.24 47.84
C ASP A 83 -8.22 17.25 47.55
N LEU A 84 -8.75 16.10 47.08
CA LEU A 84 -10.18 15.87 46.99
C LEU A 84 -10.78 15.95 48.41
N GLU A 85 -11.29 17.11 48.81
CA GLU A 85 -12.12 17.19 50.02
C GLU A 85 -13.27 16.20 49.88
N MET A 86 -13.46 15.33 50.88
CA MET A 86 -14.45 14.23 50.89
C MET A 86 -15.92 14.68 50.69
N SER A 87 -16.18 15.99 50.65
CA SER A 87 -17.48 16.62 50.45
C SER A 87 -17.74 17.06 49.00
N SER A 88 -16.74 17.08 48.13
CA SER A 88 -16.85 17.59 46.76
C SER A 88 -16.83 16.45 45.74
N THR A 89 -17.72 16.49 44.76
CA THR A 89 -17.65 15.55 43.63
C THR A 89 -16.44 15.89 42.74
N PRO A 90 -15.79 14.92 42.08
CA PRO A 90 -14.66 15.24 41.20
C PRO A 90 -15.05 16.15 40.03
N ALA A 91 -16.34 16.14 39.65
CA ALA A 91 -16.94 17.09 38.72
C ALA A 91 -16.86 18.55 39.20
N GLU A 92 -17.25 18.81 40.45
CA GLU A 92 -17.16 20.14 41.06
C GLU A 92 -15.71 20.61 41.19
N LEU A 93 -14.77 19.70 41.45
CA LEU A 93 -13.35 20.04 41.56
C LEU A 93 -12.72 20.35 40.21
N LEU A 94 -13.07 19.63 39.16
CA LEU A 94 -12.63 19.97 37.80
C LEU A 94 -13.25 21.29 37.33
N ALA A 95 -14.53 21.51 37.62
CA ALA A 95 -15.21 22.77 37.34
C ALA A 95 -14.55 23.94 38.07
N ARG A 96 -14.24 23.77 39.36
CA ARG A 96 -13.53 24.76 40.17
C ARG A 96 -12.11 24.98 39.67
N ALA A 97 -11.37 23.94 39.31
CA ALA A 97 -10.02 24.06 38.75
C ALA A 97 -10.05 24.84 37.42
N ALA A 98 -10.99 24.52 36.53
CA ALA A 98 -11.17 25.24 35.27
C ALA A 98 -11.58 26.71 35.50
N ALA A 99 -12.54 26.96 36.39
CA ALA A 99 -12.98 28.30 36.76
C ALA A 99 -11.88 29.12 37.46
N GLU A 100 -11.04 28.48 38.27
CA GLU A 100 -9.92 29.09 38.96
C GLU A 100 -8.78 29.42 38.00
N VAL A 101 -8.49 28.54 37.03
CA VAL A 101 -7.58 28.85 35.92
C VAL A 101 -8.08 30.03 35.10
N ALA A 102 -9.38 30.06 34.76
CA ALA A 102 -9.99 31.17 34.04
C ALA A 102 -9.96 32.48 34.86
N ALA A 103 -10.25 32.42 36.16
CA ALA A 103 -10.28 33.58 37.06
C ALA A 103 -8.88 34.14 37.35
N ARG A 104 -7.86 33.29 37.49
CA ARG A 104 -6.46 33.70 37.78
C ARG A 104 -5.76 34.35 36.59
N THR A 105 -6.14 33.97 35.37
CA THR A 105 -5.47 34.45 34.16
C THR A 105 -6.17 35.65 33.52
N GLY A 106 -7.45 35.91 33.84
CA GLY A 106 -8.29 36.83 33.05
C GLY A 106 -8.31 36.47 31.56
N GLY A 107 -7.95 35.23 31.24
CA GLY A 107 -7.53 34.76 29.92
C GLY A 107 -8.47 33.71 29.35
N PRO A 108 -8.10 33.08 28.22
CA PRO A 108 -8.95 32.09 27.57
C PRO A 108 -9.17 30.85 28.46
N PRO A 109 -10.31 30.16 28.30
CA PRO A 109 -10.63 28.94 29.05
C PRO A 109 -9.56 27.84 28.86
N LEU A 110 -9.46 26.94 29.84
CA LEU A 110 -8.52 25.80 29.81
C LEU A 110 -8.69 24.98 28.53
N LEU A 111 -7.61 24.79 27.78
CA LEU A 111 -7.58 23.89 26.63
C LEU A 111 -7.19 22.49 27.11
N LEU A 112 -8.14 21.56 27.07
CA LEU A 112 -7.92 20.17 27.43
C LEU A 112 -7.77 19.31 26.17
N LEU A 113 -6.62 18.65 26.03
CA LEU A 113 -6.42 17.59 25.05
C LEU A 113 -6.85 16.24 25.64
N VAL A 114 -7.81 15.57 25.00
CA VAL A 114 -8.24 14.20 25.31
C VAL A 114 -7.80 13.26 24.20
N ASP A 115 -6.78 12.47 24.48
CA ASP A 115 -6.27 11.45 23.55
C ASP A 115 -7.11 10.17 23.65
N ASP A 116 -7.45 9.58 22.50
CA ASP A 116 -8.29 8.40 22.34
C ASP A 116 -9.66 8.53 23.03
N ALA A 117 -10.34 9.68 22.90
CA ALA A 117 -11.57 10.03 23.61
C ALA A 117 -12.73 9.01 23.51
N HIS A 118 -12.77 8.21 22.44
CA HIS A 118 -13.67 7.06 22.29
C HIS A 118 -13.52 5.99 23.39
N LEU A 119 -12.43 6.01 24.17
CA LEU A 119 -12.16 5.11 25.30
C LEU A 119 -12.47 5.76 26.66
N LEU A 120 -13.12 6.93 26.71
CA LEU A 120 -13.57 7.53 27.96
C LEU A 120 -14.68 6.70 28.61
N ASP A 121 -14.78 6.76 29.94
CA ASP A 121 -16.00 6.34 30.63
C ASP A 121 -17.13 7.35 30.40
N SER A 122 -18.38 6.88 30.51
CA SER A 122 -19.57 7.72 30.28
C SER A 122 -19.63 8.93 31.21
N SER A 123 -19.18 8.81 32.47
CA SER A 123 -19.18 9.91 33.43
C SER A 123 -18.18 10.99 33.04
N SER A 124 -16.97 10.62 32.61
CA SER A 124 -15.98 11.56 32.08
C SER A 124 -16.50 12.30 30.86
N ALA A 125 -17.11 11.57 29.91
CA ALA A 125 -17.61 12.17 28.68
C ALA A 125 -18.74 13.19 28.93
N VAL A 126 -19.68 12.87 29.83
CA VAL A 126 -20.76 13.79 30.23
C VAL A 126 -20.20 15.02 30.93
N LEU A 127 -19.29 14.84 31.89
CA LEU A 127 -18.67 15.95 32.63
C LEU A 127 -17.94 16.92 31.70
N LEU A 128 -17.10 16.40 30.81
CA LEU A 128 -16.38 17.24 29.84
C LEU A 128 -17.33 17.99 28.93
N THR A 129 -18.44 17.37 28.52
CA THR A 129 -19.47 18.03 27.71
C THR A 129 -20.06 19.24 28.43
N GLN A 130 -20.46 19.07 29.70
CA GLN A 130 -21.04 20.12 30.53
C GLN A 130 -20.07 21.28 30.76
N LEU A 131 -18.79 21.01 31.03
CA LEU A 131 -17.80 22.04 31.25
C LEU A 131 -17.49 22.86 29.99
N VAL A 132 -17.54 22.24 28.81
CA VAL A 132 -17.44 22.99 27.54
C VAL A 132 -18.66 23.89 27.34
N GLU A 133 -19.87 23.39 27.62
CA GLU A 133 -21.11 24.17 27.48
C GLU A 133 -21.17 25.37 28.45
N GLN A 134 -20.57 25.22 29.63
CA GLN A 134 -20.41 26.29 30.61
C GLN A 134 -19.30 27.29 30.25
N GLY A 135 -18.55 27.06 29.16
CA GLY A 135 -17.43 27.88 28.74
C GLY A 135 -16.20 27.78 29.65
N ALA A 136 -16.16 26.78 30.55
CA ALA A 136 -15.05 26.58 31.48
C ALA A 136 -13.84 25.93 30.79
N LEU A 137 -14.05 25.15 29.73
CA LEU A 137 -12.99 24.50 28.98
C LEU A 137 -13.25 24.50 27.46
N ARG A 138 -12.16 24.41 26.69
CA ARG A 138 -12.17 24.09 25.27
C ARG A 138 -11.48 22.75 25.06
N LEU A 139 -11.97 21.97 24.13
CA LEU A 139 -11.58 20.57 24.00
C LEU A 139 -10.89 20.32 22.66
N ILE A 140 -9.70 19.70 22.70
CA ILE A 140 -9.15 18.98 21.55
C ILE A 140 -9.31 17.49 21.84
N ALA A 141 -9.88 16.71 20.94
CA ALA A 141 -10.02 15.26 21.13
C ALA A 141 -9.49 14.48 19.94
N THR A 142 -8.83 13.36 20.19
CA THR A 142 -8.51 12.37 19.15
C THR A 142 -9.49 11.20 19.23
N VAL A 143 -10.06 10.82 18.08
CA VAL A 143 -11.01 9.73 17.97
C VAL A 143 -10.55 8.78 16.88
N ARG A 144 -10.50 7.49 17.20
CA ARG A 144 -10.27 6.45 16.20
C ARG A 144 -11.57 6.21 15.46
N ALA A 145 -11.50 6.30 14.14
CA ALA A 145 -12.59 5.98 13.24
C ALA A 145 -12.03 5.23 12.03
N ASP A 146 -12.72 4.17 11.65
CA ASP A 146 -12.45 3.43 10.42
C ASP A 146 -13.55 3.82 9.42
N GLY A 147 -13.25 4.78 8.55
CA GLY A 147 -14.26 5.46 7.72
C GLY A 147 -15.12 6.43 8.54
N ASP A 148 -16.43 6.44 8.28
CA ASP A 148 -17.39 7.30 9.00
C ASP A 148 -17.89 6.71 10.33
N ALA A 149 -17.52 5.46 10.63
CA ALA A 149 -17.94 4.77 11.84
C ALA A 149 -16.93 4.99 12.97
N ILE A 150 -17.43 5.43 14.13
CA ILE A 150 -16.69 5.40 15.39
C ILE A 150 -16.77 4.00 15.98
N ASP A 151 -15.76 3.62 16.78
CA ASP A 151 -15.81 2.42 17.61
C ASP A 151 -17.18 2.29 18.31
N PRO A 152 -17.92 1.17 18.13
CA PRO A 152 -19.23 0.97 18.74
C PRO A 152 -19.20 0.96 20.28
N GLY A 153 -18.03 0.86 20.90
CA GLY A 153 -17.85 1.02 22.34
C GLY A 153 -17.72 2.47 22.84
N ALA A 154 -17.74 3.47 21.95
CA ALA A 154 -17.58 4.86 22.36
C ALA A 154 -18.82 5.41 23.10
N PRO A 155 -18.64 6.23 24.15
CA PRO A 155 -19.79 6.86 24.81
C PRO A 155 -20.61 7.75 23.88
N ASP A 156 -21.95 7.71 24.00
CA ASP A 156 -22.87 8.53 23.20
C ASP A 156 -22.56 10.02 23.24
N ALA A 157 -22.06 10.52 24.39
CA ALA A 157 -21.63 11.90 24.54
C ALA A 157 -20.46 12.27 23.61
N VAL A 158 -19.46 11.37 23.48
CA VAL A 158 -18.34 11.54 22.54
C VAL A 158 -18.85 11.48 21.12
N ALA A 159 -19.81 10.58 20.84
CA ALA A 159 -20.50 10.51 19.56
C ALA A 159 -21.26 11.83 19.21
N GLY A 160 -21.58 12.67 20.19
CA GLY A 160 -22.24 13.95 20.00
C GLY A 160 -21.30 15.11 19.69
N TRP A 161 -20.01 15.04 20.07
CA TRP A 161 -19.15 16.22 20.18
C TRP A 161 -18.93 17.01 18.89
N TRP A 162 -18.87 16.35 17.73
CA TRP A 162 -18.71 17.04 16.45
C TRP A 162 -20.02 17.58 15.85
N ARG A 163 -21.17 17.16 16.40
CA ARG A 163 -22.49 17.60 15.93
C ARG A 163 -22.99 18.83 16.69
N GLN A 164 -22.29 19.25 17.73
CA GLN A 164 -22.67 20.40 18.54
C GLN A 164 -22.28 21.73 17.88
N PRO A 165 -23.03 22.81 18.14
CA PRO A 165 -22.61 24.16 17.78
C PRO A 165 -21.23 24.49 18.36
N GLY A 166 -20.36 25.10 17.55
CA GLY A 166 -18.99 25.43 17.95
C GLY A 166 -18.01 24.25 17.91
N ALA A 167 -18.40 23.10 17.36
CA ALA A 167 -17.48 22.00 17.11
C ALA A 167 -16.85 22.10 15.72
N ASP A 168 -15.57 21.71 15.62
CA ASP A 168 -14.85 21.55 14.38
C ASP A 168 -14.33 20.11 14.24
N ARG A 169 -14.66 19.45 13.12
CA ARG A 169 -14.19 18.09 12.79
C ARG A 169 -13.09 18.17 11.74
N VAL A 170 -11.97 17.52 12.03
CA VAL A 170 -10.84 17.36 11.10
C VAL A 170 -10.59 15.88 10.88
N ASP A 171 -10.83 15.41 9.67
CA ASP A 171 -10.52 14.06 9.24
C ASP A 171 -9.05 13.98 8.80
N VAL A 172 -8.25 13.26 9.59
CA VAL A 172 -6.82 13.04 9.34
C VAL A 172 -6.66 11.79 8.50
N ALA A 173 -6.39 11.97 7.22
CA ALA A 173 -6.17 10.89 6.26
C ALA A 173 -4.74 10.32 6.32
N ASP A 174 -4.54 9.14 5.74
CA ASP A 174 -3.21 8.65 5.39
C ASP A 174 -2.50 9.64 4.43
N LEU A 175 -1.18 9.60 4.39
CA LEU A 175 -0.38 10.49 3.53
C LEU A 175 -0.51 10.06 2.08
N ASP A 176 -0.56 11.01 1.15
CA ASP A 176 -0.36 10.71 -0.26
C ASP A 176 1.12 10.40 -0.58
N GLU A 177 1.39 9.96 -1.80
CA GLU A 177 2.74 9.58 -2.23
C GLU A 177 3.72 10.76 -2.19
N ALA A 178 3.25 11.97 -2.52
CA ALA A 178 4.06 13.19 -2.50
C ALA A 178 4.47 13.57 -1.06
N THR A 179 3.51 13.59 -0.13
CA THR A 179 3.75 13.84 1.28
C THR A 179 4.60 12.73 1.92
N THR A 180 4.44 11.50 1.45
CA THR A 180 5.32 10.38 1.83
C THR A 180 6.76 10.65 1.42
N ALA A 181 7.00 11.15 0.20
CA ALA A 181 8.33 11.54 -0.27
C ALA A 181 8.96 12.64 0.61
N GLU A 182 8.18 13.68 0.92
CA GLU A 182 8.63 14.78 1.78
C GLU A 182 8.99 14.30 3.18
N LEU A 183 8.13 13.45 3.78
CA LEU A 183 8.35 12.88 5.09
C LEU A 183 9.61 12.00 5.12
N LEU A 184 9.81 11.16 4.10
CA LEU A 184 10.99 10.32 3.98
C LEU A 184 12.27 11.14 3.82
N ALA A 185 12.25 12.16 2.97
CA ALA A 185 13.40 13.06 2.77
C ALA A 185 13.76 13.80 4.07
N ALA A 186 12.76 14.31 4.79
CA ALA A 186 12.95 14.97 6.08
C ALA A 186 13.49 14.01 7.15
N ALA A 187 13.00 12.77 7.20
CA ALA A 187 13.40 11.77 8.19
C ALA A 187 14.81 11.20 7.93
N LEU A 188 15.21 11.08 6.66
CA LEU A 188 16.51 10.52 6.25
C LEU A 188 17.58 11.60 6.01
N GLY A 189 17.18 12.88 5.94
CA GLY A 189 18.08 14.01 5.73
C GLY A 189 18.64 14.11 4.30
N SER A 190 18.10 13.34 3.35
CA SER A 190 18.53 13.34 1.94
C SER A 190 17.40 12.87 1.04
N PRO A 191 17.44 13.20 -0.28
CA PRO A 191 16.45 12.73 -1.24
C PRO A 191 16.33 11.21 -1.25
N VAL A 192 15.13 10.73 -1.59
CA VAL A 192 14.80 9.30 -1.69
C VAL A 192 14.37 9.00 -3.11
N GLY A 193 14.89 7.91 -3.68
CA GLY A 193 14.60 7.53 -5.05
C GLY A 193 13.11 7.27 -5.25
N ARG A 194 12.56 7.64 -6.42
CA ARG A 194 11.12 7.53 -6.71
C ARG A 194 10.57 6.11 -6.51
N ASP A 195 11.31 5.09 -6.97
CA ASP A 195 10.93 3.69 -6.75
C ASP A 195 10.84 3.36 -5.25
N THR A 196 11.81 3.83 -4.46
CA THR A 196 11.81 3.58 -3.01
C THR A 196 10.66 4.29 -2.30
N VAL A 197 10.34 5.52 -2.68
CA VAL A 197 9.14 6.22 -2.20
C VAL A 197 7.90 5.40 -2.54
N HIS A 198 7.75 4.99 -3.80
CA HIS A 198 6.61 4.21 -4.28
C HIS A 198 6.44 2.91 -3.48
N ARG A 199 7.53 2.16 -3.30
CA ARG A 199 7.53 0.89 -2.56
C ARG A 199 7.19 1.06 -1.08
N LEU A 200 7.78 2.04 -0.41
CA LEU A 200 7.51 2.32 1.01
C LEU A 200 6.11 2.90 1.24
N HIS A 201 5.64 3.78 0.34
CA HIS A 201 4.28 4.32 0.36
C HIS A 201 3.25 3.21 0.16
N ARG A 202 3.44 2.36 -0.86
CA ARG A 202 2.55 1.22 -1.13
C ARG A 202 2.54 0.22 0.02
N ALA A 203 3.70 -0.09 0.60
CA ALA A 203 3.78 -0.98 1.75
C ALA A 203 3.07 -0.38 2.97
N SER A 204 3.28 0.91 3.27
CA SER A 204 2.65 1.57 4.42
C SER A 204 1.19 1.96 4.20
N GLY A 205 0.69 1.95 2.96
CA GLY A 205 -0.61 2.52 2.62
C GLY A 205 -0.70 4.02 2.87
N GLY A 206 0.44 4.73 2.95
CA GLY A 206 0.49 6.13 3.38
C GLY A 206 0.41 6.33 4.89
N ASN A 207 0.29 5.26 5.69
CA ASN A 207 0.15 5.38 7.14
C ASN A 207 1.50 5.76 7.79
N PRO A 208 1.62 6.94 8.46
CA PRO A 208 2.88 7.43 9.01
C PRO A 208 3.51 6.50 10.06
N LEU A 209 2.69 5.85 10.90
CA LEU A 209 3.18 4.92 11.91
C LEU A 209 3.85 3.71 11.25
N LEU A 210 3.19 3.13 10.23
CA LEU A 210 3.70 1.98 9.49
C LEU A 210 4.94 2.36 8.69
N LEU A 211 4.92 3.50 8.01
CA LEU A 211 6.06 4.01 7.25
C LEU A 211 7.30 4.16 8.14
N ARG A 212 7.15 4.75 9.33
CA ARG A 212 8.24 4.89 10.30
C ARG A 212 8.83 3.54 10.71
N GLU A 213 7.98 2.56 10.99
CA GLU A 213 8.43 1.22 11.39
C GLU A 213 9.14 0.48 10.24
N LEU A 214 8.63 0.61 9.00
CA LEU A 214 9.26 0.05 7.80
C LEU A 214 10.64 0.66 7.53
N VAL A 215 10.76 1.99 7.61
CA VAL A 215 12.04 2.68 7.41
C VAL A 215 13.04 2.30 8.50
N ARG A 216 12.59 2.22 9.76
CA ARG A 216 13.46 1.82 10.88
C ARG A 216 13.99 0.41 10.68
N GLU A 217 13.14 -0.53 10.29
CA GLU A 217 13.52 -1.93 10.03
C GLU A 217 14.44 -2.06 8.81
N ALA A 218 14.08 -1.45 7.68
CA ALA A 218 14.88 -1.50 6.45
C ALA A 218 16.28 -0.92 6.69
N ARG A 219 16.39 0.12 7.51
CA ARG A 219 17.68 0.69 7.91
C ARG A 219 18.47 -0.22 8.85
N SER A 220 17.83 -0.83 9.85
CA SER A 220 18.53 -1.77 10.76
C SER A 220 18.97 -3.04 10.04
N ALA A 221 18.21 -3.52 9.05
CA ALA A 221 18.54 -4.68 8.23
C ALA A 221 19.56 -4.35 7.12
N GLY A 222 19.92 -3.07 6.92
CA GLY A 222 20.81 -2.65 5.84
C GLY A 222 20.23 -2.79 4.44
N HIS A 223 18.90 -2.88 4.33
CA HIS A 223 18.14 -2.88 3.08
C HIS A 223 17.88 -1.46 2.56
N LEU A 224 17.89 -0.44 3.42
CA LEU A 224 17.84 0.96 3.01
C LEU A 224 19.26 1.51 2.97
N ARG A 225 19.76 1.86 1.77
CA ARG A 225 21.15 2.31 1.54
C ARG A 225 21.18 3.64 0.82
N ASP A 226 22.20 4.43 1.13
CA ASP A 226 22.51 5.65 0.39
C ASP A 226 23.34 5.27 -0.85
N ASP A 227 22.77 5.48 -2.03
CA ASP A 227 23.45 5.36 -3.31
C ASP A 227 23.68 6.76 -3.88
N SER A 228 24.91 7.25 -3.74
CA SER A 228 25.36 8.52 -4.32
C SER A 228 24.50 9.75 -3.92
N GLY A 229 24.02 9.80 -2.67
CA GLY A 229 23.22 10.92 -2.14
C GLY A 229 21.71 10.74 -2.31
N THR A 230 21.27 9.56 -2.74
CA THR A 230 19.86 9.18 -2.83
C THR A 230 19.61 7.87 -2.10
N TRP A 231 18.66 7.85 -1.17
CA TRP A 231 18.29 6.62 -0.48
C TRP A 231 17.51 5.67 -1.39
N GLN A 232 17.91 4.40 -1.39
CA GLN A 232 17.28 3.31 -2.13
C GLN A 232 17.06 2.07 -1.25
N VAL A 233 15.92 1.39 -1.43
CA VAL A 233 15.66 0.07 -0.83
C VAL A 233 16.19 -1.03 -1.75
N VAL A 234 17.10 -1.83 -1.23
CA VAL A 234 17.66 -3.04 -1.83
C VAL A 234 16.96 -4.27 -1.24
N GLY A 235 16.36 -5.11 -2.09
CA GLY A 235 15.60 -6.28 -1.66
C GLY A 235 14.20 -5.93 -1.15
N ASP A 236 13.52 -6.88 -0.52
CA ASP A 236 12.13 -6.72 -0.07
C ASP A 236 11.99 -5.81 1.15
N VAL A 237 10.92 -5.02 1.15
CA VAL A 237 10.45 -4.29 2.33
C VAL A 237 9.74 -5.32 3.20
N LEU A 238 10.31 -5.63 4.36
CA LEU A 238 9.73 -6.60 5.30
C LEU A 238 9.13 -5.87 6.50
N PRO A 239 8.01 -6.36 7.05
CA PRO A 239 7.41 -5.77 8.23
C PRO A 239 8.29 -6.06 9.45
N SER A 240 8.48 -5.02 10.29
CA SER A 240 9.21 -5.15 11.56
C SER A 240 8.55 -6.18 12.48
N ARG A 241 9.31 -6.76 13.43
CA ARG A 241 8.74 -7.67 14.45
C ARG A 241 7.60 -6.99 15.22
N ARG A 242 7.78 -5.74 15.62
CA ARG A 242 6.75 -4.97 16.34
C ARG A 242 5.47 -4.81 15.52
N LEU A 243 5.60 -4.58 14.22
CA LEU A 243 4.45 -4.48 13.33
C LEU A 243 3.74 -5.83 13.15
N ARG A 244 4.49 -6.92 13.10
CA ARG A 244 3.94 -8.28 13.15
C ARG A 244 3.15 -8.51 14.43
N ASP A 245 3.71 -8.17 15.58
CA ASP A 245 3.03 -8.34 16.88
C ASP A 245 1.72 -7.52 16.94
N LEU A 246 1.73 -6.26 16.48
CA LEU A 246 0.54 -5.41 16.42
C LEU A 246 -0.55 -5.96 15.48
N LEU A 247 -0.16 -6.53 14.34
CA LEU A 247 -1.11 -7.14 13.41
C LEU A 247 -1.58 -8.51 13.90
N ALA A 248 -0.72 -9.28 14.56
CA ALA A 248 -1.07 -10.56 15.18
C ALA A 248 -2.14 -10.38 16.25
N ASP A 249 -2.02 -9.36 17.11
CA ASP A 249 -3.04 -9.01 18.11
C ASP A 249 -4.38 -8.67 17.46
N ARG A 250 -4.37 -7.94 16.34
CA ARG A 250 -5.59 -7.63 15.56
C ARG A 250 -6.24 -8.88 14.96
N LEU A 251 -5.43 -9.89 14.63
CA LEU A 251 -5.87 -11.15 14.04
C LEU A 251 -6.20 -12.24 15.08
N ALA A 252 -5.75 -12.10 16.33
CA ALA A 252 -5.84 -13.14 17.37
C ALA A 252 -7.28 -13.46 17.80
N GLY A 253 -8.21 -12.52 17.65
CA GLY A 253 -9.63 -12.69 17.99
C GLY A 253 -10.51 -13.17 16.84
N LEU A 254 -9.95 -13.46 15.66
CA LEU A 254 -10.74 -13.87 14.50
C LEU A 254 -11.10 -15.36 14.55
N ASP A 255 -12.32 -15.67 14.09
CA ASP A 255 -12.72 -17.04 13.81
C ASP A 255 -11.71 -17.70 12.84
N PRO A 256 -11.33 -18.98 13.07
CA PRO A 256 -10.40 -19.69 12.19
C PRO A 256 -10.78 -19.66 10.71
N THR A 257 -12.09 -19.66 10.40
CA THR A 257 -12.63 -19.59 9.04
C THR A 257 -12.26 -18.27 8.36
N TRP A 258 -12.40 -17.15 9.08
CA TRP A 258 -12.07 -15.82 8.54
C TRP A 258 -10.57 -15.61 8.46
N ARG A 259 -9.79 -16.18 9.39
CA ARG A 259 -8.34 -16.18 9.29
C ARG A 259 -7.87 -16.93 8.04
N ASP A 260 -8.42 -18.11 7.76
CA ASP A 260 -8.10 -18.87 6.55
C ASP A 260 -8.41 -18.07 5.27
N LEU A 261 -9.55 -17.38 5.24
CA LEU A 261 -9.91 -16.49 4.12
C LEU A 261 -8.89 -15.36 3.92
N LEU A 262 -8.45 -14.69 4.99
CA LEU A 262 -7.43 -13.65 4.90
C LEU A 262 -6.08 -14.22 4.44
N GLU A 263 -5.72 -15.43 4.88
CA GLU A 263 -4.50 -16.13 4.46
C GLU A 263 -4.54 -16.51 2.97
N VAL A 264 -5.72 -16.88 2.44
CA VAL A 264 -5.94 -17.07 1.00
C VAL A 264 -5.82 -15.74 0.25
N LEU A 265 -6.46 -14.67 0.73
CA LEU A 265 -6.33 -13.33 0.12
C LEU A 265 -4.90 -12.80 0.12
N ALA A 266 -4.11 -13.14 1.14
CA ALA A 266 -2.70 -12.77 1.24
C ALA A 266 -1.82 -13.41 0.16
N LEU A 267 -2.22 -14.58 -0.34
CA LEU A 267 -1.50 -15.33 -1.37
C LEU A 267 -2.03 -15.09 -2.79
N CYS A 268 -3.36 -15.04 -2.92
CA CYS A 268 -4.06 -15.15 -4.20
C CYS A 268 -4.93 -13.92 -4.54
N GLY A 269 -5.01 -12.95 -3.61
CA GLY A 269 -5.82 -11.75 -3.78
C GLY A 269 -5.36 -10.82 -4.91
N PRO A 270 -6.25 -9.98 -5.45
CA PRO A 270 -7.69 -9.90 -5.14
C PRO A 270 -8.48 -11.10 -5.71
N LEU A 271 -9.56 -11.50 -5.03
CA LEU A 271 -10.41 -12.64 -5.40
C LEU A 271 -11.89 -12.26 -5.36
N GLY A 272 -12.71 -12.86 -6.22
CA GLY A 272 -14.17 -12.74 -6.12
C GLY A 272 -14.76 -13.62 -5.00
N PRO A 273 -15.97 -13.31 -4.46
CA PRO A 273 -16.58 -14.13 -3.40
C PRO A 273 -16.70 -15.63 -3.75
N ALA A 274 -17.08 -15.95 -5.00
CA ALA A 274 -17.13 -17.33 -5.47
C ALA A 274 -15.75 -18.02 -5.48
N GLU A 275 -14.68 -17.28 -5.79
CA GLU A 275 -13.29 -17.77 -5.76
C GLU A 275 -12.80 -17.97 -4.30
N LEU A 276 -13.40 -17.27 -3.34
CA LEU A 276 -13.20 -17.48 -1.91
C LEU A 276 -14.08 -18.59 -1.33
N GLY A 277 -15.07 -19.10 -2.09
CA GLY A 277 -16.02 -20.09 -1.62
C GLY A 277 -17.08 -19.53 -0.65
N ILE A 278 -17.34 -18.22 -0.72
CA ILE A 278 -18.34 -17.54 0.10
C ILE A 278 -19.46 -16.95 -0.77
N ASP A 279 -20.65 -16.79 -0.17
CA ASP A 279 -21.74 -16.07 -0.79
C ASP A 279 -21.41 -14.56 -0.88
N GLN A 280 -21.87 -13.90 -1.95
CA GLN A 280 -21.62 -12.47 -2.19
C GLN A 280 -22.26 -11.60 -1.10
N ASP A 281 -23.40 -12.04 -0.56
CA ASP A 281 -24.16 -11.31 0.47
C ASP A 281 -23.81 -11.75 1.91
N ALA A 282 -22.73 -12.51 2.10
CA ALA A 282 -22.37 -13.03 3.42
C ALA A 282 -22.23 -11.90 4.45
N PRO A 283 -23.08 -11.82 5.49
CA PRO A 283 -23.04 -10.73 6.49
C PRO A 283 -21.69 -10.59 7.19
N ALA A 284 -20.93 -11.68 7.23
CA ALA A 284 -19.60 -11.71 7.79
C ALA A 284 -18.53 -11.02 6.92
N LEU A 285 -18.68 -10.99 5.58
CA LEU A 285 -17.80 -10.19 4.72
C LEU A 285 -17.96 -8.70 5.02
N ALA A 286 -19.21 -8.24 5.22
CA ALA A 286 -19.50 -6.88 5.69
C ALA A 286 -18.96 -6.62 7.11
N GLY A 287 -18.82 -7.64 7.95
CA GLY A 287 -18.12 -7.55 9.24
C GLY A 287 -16.60 -7.36 9.09
N LEU A 288 -15.98 -8.12 8.18
CA LEU A 288 -14.54 -8.00 7.88
C LEU A 288 -14.20 -6.66 7.19
N GLU A 289 -15.10 -6.15 6.35
CA GLU A 289 -14.94 -4.84 5.72
C GLU A 289 -15.08 -3.71 6.76
N ARG A 290 -16.11 -3.75 7.61
CA ARG A 290 -16.27 -2.78 8.71
C ARG A 290 -15.13 -2.77 9.72
N SER A 291 -14.48 -3.92 9.92
CA SER A 291 -13.29 -4.03 10.79
C SER A 291 -11.98 -3.67 10.07
N GLY A 292 -12.03 -3.26 8.81
CA GLY A 292 -10.88 -2.80 8.03
C GLY A 292 -9.86 -3.90 7.72
N LEU A 293 -10.28 -5.16 7.67
CA LEU A 293 -9.42 -6.31 7.32
C LEU A 293 -9.44 -6.59 5.82
N VAL A 294 -10.59 -6.40 5.19
CA VAL A 294 -10.77 -6.49 3.74
C VAL A 294 -11.36 -5.20 3.20
N ARG A 295 -11.18 -5.00 1.90
CA ARG A 295 -11.87 -3.97 1.12
C ARG A 295 -12.53 -4.62 -0.07
N THR A 296 -13.71 -4.15 -0.44
CA THR A 296 -14.38 -4.59 -1.65
C THR A 296 -14.35 -3.52 -2.73
N ALA A 297 -14.25 -3.94 -3.98
CA ALA A 297 -14.28 -3.06 -5.14
C ALA A 297 -15.12 -3.69 -6.25
N GLY A 298 -15.92 -2.87 -6.93
CA GLY A 298 -16.62 -3.29 -8.14
C GLY A 298 -15.67 -3.33 -9.34
N ASP A 299 -15.65 -4.46 -10.03
CA ASP A 299 -14.97 -4.69 -11.30
C ASP A 299 -16.02 -5.03 -12.36
N GLY A 300 -16.58 -3.99 -12.98
CA GLY A 300 -17.75 -4.09 -13.84
C GLY A 300 -18.96 -4.65 -13.10
N ARG A 301 -19.36 -5.90 -13.42
CA ARG A 301 -20.49 -6.60 -12.78
C ARG A 301 -20.06 -7.53 -11.63
N ARG A 302 -18.78 -7.58 -11.30
CA ARG A 302 -18.22 -8.52 -10.32
C ARG A 302 -17.66 -7.80 -9.11
N LEU A 303 -17.85 -8.37 -7.94
CA LEU A 303 -17.19 -7.92 -6.72
C LEU A 303 -15.79 -8.52 -6.63
N GLN A 304 -14.79 -7.71 -6.32
CA GLN A 304 -13.46 -8.16 -5.90
C GLN A 304 -13.26 -7.85 -4.43
N VAL A 305 -12.70 -8.82 -3.71
CA VAL A 305 -12.29 -8.71 -2.31
C VAL A 305 -10.77 -8.72 -2.27
N ALA A 306 -10.19 -7.75 -1.57
CA ALA A 306 -8.76 -7.66 -1.32
C ALA A 306 -8.52 -7.44 0.17
N LEU A 307 -7.32 -7.73 0.65
CA LEU A 307 -6.89 -7.25 1.96
C LEU A 307 -6.94 -5.71 1.94
N ALA A 308 -7.47 -5.14 3.02
CA ALA A 308 -7.56 -3.68 3.15
C ALA A 308 -6.16 -3.05 3.17
N HIS A 309 -5.19 -3.73 3.81
CA HIS A 309 -3.84 -3.24 4.01
C HIS A 309 -2.77 -4.21 3.47
N PRO A 310 -1.82 -3.76 2.63
CA PRO A 310 -0.75 -4.61 2.09
C PRO A 310 0.09 -5.34 3.15
N LEU A 311 0.45 -4.66 4.26
CA LEU A 311 1.20 -5.27 5.37
C LEU A 311 0.48 -6.46 6.02
N THR A 312 -0.86 -6.46 6.07
CA THR A 312 -1.60 -7.64 6.56
C THR A 312 -1.26 -8.86 5.72
N GLY A 313 -1.13 -8.69 4.40
CA GLY A 313 -0.74 -9.77 3.50
C GLY A 313 0.69 -10.24 3.72
N GLU A 314 1.63 -9.35 4.03
CA GLU A 314 3.02 -9.72 4.35
C GLU A 314 3.11 -10.54 5.65
N VAL A 315 2.42 -10.11 6.71
CA VAL A 315 2.39 -10.84 7.98
C VAL A 315 1.76 -12.22 7.80
N LEU A 316 0.59 -12.29 7.17
CA LEU A 316 -0.09 -13.56 6.90
C LEU A 316 0.74 -14.48 6.00
N ARG A 317 1.51 -13.95 5.05
CA ARG A 317 2.43 -14.78 4.23
C ARG A 317 3.61 -15.31 5.04
N ALA A 318 4.14 -14.52 5.96
CA ALA A 318 5.31 -14.87 6.77
C ALA A 318 4.99 -15.90 7.86
N GLU A 319 3.77 -15.90 8.40
CA GLU A 319 3.34 -16.85 9.44
C GLU A 319 2.90 -18.20 8.89
N GLN A 320 2.59 -18.28 7.59
CA GLN A 320 2.13 -19.51 6.98
C GLN A 320 3.24 -20.56 6.87
N THR A 321 2.93 -21.78 7.32
CA THR A 321 3.80 -22.93 7.07
C THR A 321 3.82 -23.28 5.58
N ALA A 322 4.93 -23.88 5.11
CA ALA A 322 5.09 -24.23 3.70
C ALA A 322 3.97 -25.15 3.17
N LEU A 323 3.49 -26.10 3.98
CA LEU A 323 2.40 -27.02 3.61
C LEU A 323 1.05 -26.30 3.51
N ALA A 324 0.74 -25.41 4.46
CA ALA A 324 -0.51 -24.65 4.43
C ALA A 324 -0.54 -23.70 3.23
N ARG A 325 0.58 -23.00 2.95
CA ARG A 325 0.76 -22.16 1.76
C ARG A 325 0.51 -22.97 0.48
N ARG A 326 1.18 -24.12 0.33
CA ARG A 326 1.01 -25.00 -0.83
C ARG A 326 -0.44 -25.44 -1.01
N SER A 327 -1.08 -25.89 0.08
CA SER A 327 -2.48 -26.35 0.04
C SER A 327 -3.43 -25.25 -0.43
N ARG A 328 -3.26 -24.02 0.05
CA ARG A 328 -4.11 -22.88 -0.33
C ARG A 328 -3.93 -22.44 -1.77
N LEU A 329 -2.69 -22.38 -2.25
CA LEU A 329 -2.38 -22.04 -3.64
C LEU A 329 -3.05 -23.02 -4.60
N LEU A 330 -2.93 -24.33 -4.34
CA LEU A 330 -3.56 -25.37 -5.16
C LEU A 330 -5.08 -25.32 -5.08
N ALA A 331 -5.65 -25.24 -3.87
CA ALA A 331 -7.10 -25.17 -3.70
C ALA A 331 -7.73 -23.94 -4.37
N THR A 332 -7.02 -22.80 -4.38
CA THR A 332 -7.49 -21.59 -5.06
C THR A 332 -7.42 -21.74 -6.58
N ALA A 333 -6.33 -22.31 -7.09
CA ALA A 333 -6.18 -22.61 -8.52
C ALA A 333 -7.31 -23.53 -9.02
N ASP A 334 -7.52 -24.67 -8.34
CA ASP A 334 -8.54 -25.65 -8.68
C ASP A 334 -9.95 -25.02 -8.68
N ARG A 335 -10.23 -24.13 -7.73
CA ARG A 335 -11.52 -23.44 -7.64
C ARG A 335 -11.73 -22.44 -8.78
N VAL A 336 -10.71 -21.66 -9.14
CA VAL A 336 -10.83 -20.72 -10.28
C VAL A 336 -11.02 -21.49 -11.58
N GLU A 337 -10.34 -22.63 -11.75
CA GLU A 337 -10.55 -23.54 -12.89
C GLU A 337 -11.97 -24.13 -12.91
N ALA A 338 -12.48 -24.59 -11.76
CA ALA A 338 -13.84 -25.11 -11.65
C ALA A 338 -14.92 -24.06 -11.96
N LEU A 339 -14.64 -22.77 -11.72
CA LEU A 339 -15.50 -21.64 -12.10
C LEU A 339 -15.38 -21.26 -13.59
N GLY A 340 -14.51 -21.95 -14.33
CA GLY A 340 -14.29 -21.87 -15.76
C GLY A 340 -13.18 -20.90 -16.20
N ALA A 341 -12.35 -20.38 -15.28
CA ALA A 341 -11.22 -19.49 -15.58
C ALA A 341 -11.56 -18.38 -16.61
N ARG A 342 -12.70 -17.71 -16.39
CA ARG A 342 -13.33 -16.83 -17.39
C ARG A 342 -12.68 -15.45 -17.53
N ARG A 343 -11.72 -15.08 -16.68
CA ARG A 343 -11.02 -13.79 -16.76
C ARG A 343 -9.78 -13.93 -17.64
N ARG A 344 -9.46 -12.86 -18.37
CA ARG A 344 -8.23 -12.77 -19.16
C ARG A 344 -6.96 -13.03 -18.33
N GLU A 345 -6.97 -12.63 -17.06
CA GLU A 345 -5.86 -12.80 -16.12
C GLU A 345 -5.77 -14.20 -15.51
N ASP A 346 -6.81 -15.04 -15.62
CA ASP A 346 -6.86 -16.32 -14.90
C ASP A 346 -5.74 -17.29 -15.30
N PRO A 347 -5.35 -17.44 -16.59
CA PRO A 347 -4.21 -18.27 -16.96
C PRO A 347 -2.93 -17.89 -16.20
N ARG A 348 -2.63 -16.59 -16.12
CA ARG A 348 -1.47 -16.07 -15.39
C ARG A 348 -1.55 -16.36 -13.89
N ARG A 349 -2.72 -16.13 -13.28
CA ARG A 349 -2.95 -16.39 -11.86
C ARG A 349 -2.78 -17.87 -11.51
N ILE A 350 -3.46 -18.74 -12.25
CA ILE A 350 -3.44 -20.20 -12.04
C ILE A 350 -2.01 -20.75 -12.22
N ALA A 351 -1.34 -20.39 -13.31
CA ALA A 351 0.04 -20.82 -13.57
C ALA A 351 0.98 -20.40 -12.43
N THR A 352 0.89 -19.12 -12.00
CA THR A 352 1.70 -18.58 -10.92
C THR A 352 1.45 -19.32 -9.61
N TRP A 353 0.20 -19.56 -9.22
CA TRP A 353 -0.12 -20.26 -7.98
C TRP A 353 0.35 -21.71 -7.99
N ARG A 354 0.19 -22.42 -9.12
CA ARG A 354 0.67 -23.80 -9.27
C ARG A 354 2.22 -23.87 -9.20
N LEU A 355 2.92 -22.90 -9.77
CA LEU A 355 4.38 -22.80 -9.67
C LEU A 355 4.85 -22.45 -8.25
N ASP A 356 4.21 -21.47 -7.60
CA ASP A 356 4.52 -21.07 -6.23
C ASP A 356 4.21 -22.18 -5.21
N ALA A 357 3.32 -23.11 -5.54
CA ALA A 357 3.06 -24.33 -4.79
C ALA A 357 4.14 -25.41 -4.98
N GLY A 358 5.12 -25.18 -5.87
CA GLY A 358 6.15 -26.14 -6.26
C GLY A 358 5.65 -27.23 -7.21
N GLY A 359 4.57 -26.97 -7.95
CA GLY A 359 4.06 -27.84 -8.99
C GLY A 359 4.63 -27.51 -10.38
N ARG A 360 4.28 -28.33 -11.37
CA ARG A 360 4.54 -28.09 -12.80
C ARG A 360 3.18 -27.97 -13.50
N PRO A 361 2.73 -26.75 -13.84
CA PRO A 361 1.49 -26.55 -14.58
C PRO A 361 1.60 -27.12 -16.00
N ASP A 362 0.47 -27.27 -16.68
CA ASP A 362 0.43 -27.62 -18.10
C ASP A 362 1.28 -26.62 -18.93
N PRO A 363 2.23 -27.07 -19.77
CA PRO A 363 3.05 -26.20 -20.60
C PRO A 363 2.23 -25.18 -21.43
N GLU A 364 1.05 -25.56 -21.92
CA GLU A 364 0.21 -24.63 -22.69
C GLU A 364 -0.42 -23.54 -21.81
N LEU A 365 -0.76 -23.89 -20.56
CA LEU A 365 -1.20 -22.91 -19.56
C LEU A 365 -0.08 -21.93 -19.20
N VAL A 366 1.16 -22.42 -19.05
CA VAL A 366 2.34 -21.57 -18.76
C VAL A 366 2.62 -20.61 -19.92
N LEU A 367 2.54 -21.10 -21.16
CA LEU A 367 2.71 -20.27 -22.34
C LEU A 367 1.62 -19.18 -22.42
N SER A 368 0.35 -19.58 -22.26
CA SER A 368 -0.78 -18.64 -22.19
C SER A 368 -0.61 -17.58 -21.09
N ALA A 369 -0.17 -17.99 -19.90
CA ALA A 369 0.17 -17.10 -18.80
C ALA A 369 1.27 -16.08 -19.16
N ALA A 370 2.32 -16.51 -19.88
CA ALA A 370 3.39 -15.63 -20.33
C ALA A 370 2.88 -14.59 -21.35
N HIS A 371 1.98 -14.97 -22.25
CA HIS A 371 1.32 -14.03 -23.16
C HIS A 371 0.47 -12.98 -22.42
N VAL A 372 -0.27 -13.40 -21.39
CA VAL A 372 -1.06 -12.49 -20.55
C VAL A 372 -0.15 -11.51 -19.80
N ALA A 373 0.93 -12.01 -19.17
CA ALA A 373 1.93 -11.18 -18.48
C ALA A 373 2.57 -10.16 -19.43
N ARG A 374 2.89 -10.59 -20.66
CA ARG A 374 3.44 -9.71 -21.69
C ARG A 374 2.47 -8.59 -22.05
N PHE A 375 1.19 -8.89 -22.23
CA PHE A 375 0.19 -7.86 -22.52
C PHE A 375 0.05 -6.84 -21.38
N ALA A 376 0.29 -7.26 -20.14
CA ALA A 376 0.33 -6.39 -18.97
C ALA A 376 1.69 -5.66 -18.77
N HIS A 377 2.66 -5.85 -19.69
CA HIS A 377 4.04 -5.34 -19.58
C HIS A 377 4.79 -5.79 -18.31
N ASP A 378 4.41 -6.93 -17.73
CA ASP A 378 5.10 -7.53 -16.59
C ASP A 378 6.22 -8.46 -17.09
N PHE A 379 7.30 -7.86 -17.60
CA PHE A 379 8.40 -8.61 -18.23
C PHE A 379 9.16 -9.51 -17.25
N VAL A 380 9.13 -9.23 -15.95
CA VAL A 380 9.68 -10.12 -14.91
C VAL A 380 8.89 -11.43 -14.86
N GLN A 381 7.55 -11.37 -14.94
CA GLN A 381 6.74 -12.60 -15.03
C GLN A 381 6.87 -13.27 -16.40
N VAL A 382 7.00 -12.52 -17.50
CA VAL A 382 7.25 -13.11 -18.82
C VAL A 382 8.53 -13.94 -18.79
N GLU A 383 9.63 -13.38 -18.29
CA GLU A 383 10.90 -14.08 -18.17
C GLU A 383 10.75 -15.37 -17.35
N ARG A 384 10.17 -15.26 -16.15
CA ARG A 384 9.95 -16.41 -15.24
C ARG A 384 9.16 -17.52 -15.92
N LEU A 385 8.02 -17.19 -16.51
CA LEU A 385 7.11 -18.17 -17.12
C LEU A 385 7.69 -18.77 -18.40
N ALA A 386 8.36 -17.97 -19.23
CA ALA A 386 8.98 -18.45 -20.46
C ALA A 386 10.16 -19.38 -20.18
N ARG A 387 10.99 -19.11 -19.16
CA ARG A 387 12.05 -20.03 -18.70
C ARG A 387 11.46 -21.38 -18.27
N VAL A 388 10.43 -21.36 -17.42
CA VAL A 388 9.73 -22.59 -17.01
C VAL A 388 9.20 -23.38 -18.21
N ARG A 389 8.60 -22.70 -19.20
CA ARG A 389 8.09 -23.37 -20.40
C ARG A 389 9.22 -24.02 -21.22
N LEU A 390 10.38 -23.40 -21.30
CA LEU A 390 11.54 -23.93 -22.02
C LEU A 390 12.19 -25.11 -21.29
N ASP A 391 12.11 -25.18 -19.96
CA ASP A 391 12.58 -26.33 -19.17
C ASP A 391 11.77 -27.62 -19.48
N ASP A 392 10.49 -27.48 -19.86
CA ASP A 392 9.62 -28.60 -20.25
C ASP A 392 9.81 -29.02 -21.73
N GLY A 393 10.60 -28.28 -22.51
CA GLY A 393 10.95 -28.61 -23.88
C GLY A 393 11.02 -27.40 -24.81
N ALA A 394 11.59 -27.60 -26.00
CA ALA A 394 11.72 -26.56 -27.02
C ALA A 394 10.36 -25.93 -27.37
N SER A 395 10.34 -24.60 -27.49
CA SER A 395 9.16 -23.84 -27.92
C SER A 395 9.62 -22.51 -28.51
N LEU A 396 9.39 -22.32 -29.82
CA LEU A 396 9.70 -21.06 -30.49
C LEU A 396 8.94 -19.89 -29.84
N ALA A 397 7.65 -20.06 -29.57
CA ALA A 397 6.83 -19.04 -28.91
C ALA A 397 7.41 -18.61 -27.55
N ALA A 398 7.80 -19.57 -26.70
CA ALA A 398 8.40 -19.25 -25.40
C ALA A 398 9.78 -18.57 -25.55
N SER A 399 10.60 -18.99 -26.51
CA SER A 399 11.90 -18.37 -26.77
C SER A 399 11.78 -16.91 -27.21
N VAL A 400 10.79 -16.58 -28.05
CA VAL A 400 10.51 -15.21 -28.49
C VAL A 400 10.05 -14.35 -27.31
N LEU A 401 9.16 -14.87 -26.46
CA LEU A 401 8.72 -14.18 -25.26
C LEU A 401 9.87 -13.94 -24.27
N LEU A 402 10.73 -14.93 -24.06
CA LEU A 402 11.90 -14.80 -23.19
C LEU A 402 12.89 -13.77 -23.74
N GLY A 403 13.20 -13.83 -25.03
CA GLY A 403 14.10 -12.87 -25.68
C GLY A 403 13.58 -11.44 -25.59
N GLU A 404 12.28 -11.24 -25.78
CA GLU A 404 11.64 -9.92 -25.62
C GLU A 404 11.68 -9.43 -24.18
N ALA A 405 11.38 -10.29 -23.20
CA ALA A 405 11.47 -9.94 -21.78
C ALA A 405 12.89 -9.56 -21.38
N LEU A 406 13.89 -10.35 -21.78
CA LEU A 406 15.30 -10.08 -21.50
C LEU A 406 15.77 -8.76 -22.13
N TYR A 407 15.32 -8.46 -23.35
CA TYR A 407 15.58 -7.16 -23.98
C TYR A 407 14.99 -5.99 -23.16
N GLU A 408 13.71 -6.06 -22.78
CA GLU A 408 13.05 -4.99 -22.03
C GLU A 408 13.60 -4.85 -20.59
N LEU A 409 14.16 -5.92 -20.02
CA LEU A 409 14.83 -5.92 -18.73
C LEU A 409 16.33 -5.51 -18.82
N GLY A 410 16.86 -5.29 -20.03
CA GLY A 410 18.25 -4.85 -20.25
C GLY A 410 19.30 -5.97 -20.27
N SER A 411 18.88 -7.23 -20.23
CA SER A 411 19.75 -8.41 -20.28
C SER A 411 20.07 -8.81 -21.74
N PHE A 412 20.71 -7.90 -22.47
CA PHE A 412 20.85 -7.99 -23.94
C PHE A 412 21.67 -9.20 -24.43
N ASP A 413 22.72 -9.60 -23.70
CA ASP A 413 23.53 -10.77 -24.06
C ASP A 413 22.76 -12.08 -23.85
N GLU A 414 21.96 -12.18 -22.78
CA GLU A 414 21.08 -13.34 -22.56
C GLU A 414 19.95 -13.37 -23.60
N ALA A 415 19.38 -12.21 -23.95
CA ALA A 415 18.38 -12.12 -25.01
C ALA A 415 18.91 -12.66 -26.34
N GLU A 416 20.14 -12.30 -26.71
CA GLU A 416 20.78 -12.83 -27.92
C GLU A 416 21.06 -14.33 -27.78
N ALA A 417 21.55 -14.80 -26.64
CA ALA A 417 21.83 -16.22 -26.42
C ALA A 417 20.58 -17.09 -26.60
N VAL A 418 19.40 -16.61 -26.17
CA VAL A 418 18.13 -17.30 -26.37
C VAL A 418 17.65 -17.21 -27.81
N LEU A 419 17.68 -16.01 -28.41
CA LEU A 419 17.13 -15.77 -29.75
C LEU A 419 18.00 -16.33 -30.87
N ALA A 420 19.32 -16.47 -30.68
CA ALA A 420 20.24 -17.00 -31.67
C ALA A 420 20.05 -18.51 -31.91
N VAL A 421 19.44 -19.24 -30.96
CA VAL A 421 19.17 -20.67 -31.11
C VAL A 421 18.21 -20.88 -32.28
N PRO A 422 18.57 -21.68 -33.31
CA PRO A 422 17.68 -21.95 -34.44
C PRO A 422 16.45 -22.74 -33.98
N PRO A 423 15.24 -22.36 -34.43
CA PRO A 423 14.04 -23.13 -34.12
C PRO A 423 14.08 -24.52 -34.78
N ALA A 424 13.43 -25.49 -34.14
CA ALA A 424 13.21 -26.79 -34.74
C ALA A 424 12.29 -26.64 -35.98
N PRO A 425 12.54 -27.38 -37.09
CA PRO A 425 11.73 -27.26 -38.30
C PRO A 425 10.23 -27.55 -38.08
N ALA A 426 9.88 -28.35 -37.07
CA ALA A 426 8.50 -28.68 -36.72
C ALA A 426 7.73 -27.51 -36.07
N ASP A 427 8.43 -26.49 -35.56
CA ASP A 427 7.86 -25.34 -34.82
C ASP A 427 7.99 -24.01 -35.59
N ALA A 428 8.28 -24.08 -36.88
CA ALA A 428 8.57 -22.94 -37.75
C ALA A 428 7.29 -22.19 -38.21
N ASP A 429 6.49 -21.69 -37.27
CA ASP A 429 5.40 -20.75 -37.58
C ASP A 429 6.01 -19.47 -38.20
N PRO A 430 5.69 -19.14 -39.46
CA PRO A 430 6.24 -17.97 -40.14
C PRO A 430 6.07 -16.65 -39.38
N ALA A 431 4.94 -16.46 -38.69
CA ALA A 431 4.69 -15.23 -37.93
C ALA A 431 5.60 -15.13 -36.70
N LEU A 432 5.89 -16.25 -36.03
CA LEU A 432 6.83 -16.29 -34.92
C LEU A 432 8.28 -16.14 -35.39
N LEU A 433 8.62 -16.61 -36.59
CA LEU A 433 9.94 -16.39 -37.20
C LEU A 433 10.18 -14.91 -37.49
N VAL A 434 9.20 -14.21 -38.07
CA VAL A 434 9.26 -12.74 -38.25
C VAL A 434 9.47 -12.05 -36.92
N ARG A 435 8.65 -12.38 -35.92
CA ARG A 435 8.73 -11.75 -34.60
C ARG A 435 10.06 -12.03 -33.90
N ARG A 436 10.58 -13.25 -34.01
CA ARG A 436 11.93 -13.61 -33.52
C ARG A 436 12.99 -12.73 -34.16
N ALA A 437 12.98 -12.61 -35.49
CA ALA A 437 13.94 -11.82 -36.23
C ALA A 437 13.86 -10.34 -35.84
N ALA A 438 12.65 -9.78 -35.74
CA ALA A 438 12.43 -8.39 -35.31
C ALA A 438 12.96 -8.12 -33.89
N VAL A 439 12.62 -8.97 -32.91
CA VAL A 439 13.11 -8.82 -31.52
C VAL A 439 14.64 -8.97 -31.46
N ARG A 440 15.21 -9.92 -32.20
CA ARG A 440 16.66 -10.14 -32.25
C ARG A 440 17.38 -8.97 -32.92
N ALA A 441 16.87 -8.45 -34.03
CA ALA A 441 17.40 -7.27 -34.70
C ALA A 441 17.35 -6.03 -33.78
N LYS A 442 16.23 -5.79 -33.10
CA LYS A 442 16.07 -4.73 -32.08
C LYS A 442 17.11 -4.86 -30.96
N ASN A 443 17.33 -6.08 -30.45
CA ASN A 443 18.31 -6.36 -29.41
C ASN A 443 19.76 -6.09 -29.88
N LEU A 444 20.10 -6.52 -31.09
CA LEU A 444 21.41 -6.25 -31.68
C LEU A 444 21.63 -4.76 -31.89
N GLN A 445 20.65 -4.05 -32.47
CA GLN A 445 20.79 -2.61 -32.76
C GLN A 445 20.83 -1.76 -31.48
N TRP A 446 19.86 -1.91 -30.57
CA TRP A 446 19.74 -1.01 -29.41
C TRP A 446 20.47 -1.52 -28.17
N GLY A 447 20.43 -2.83 -27.93
CA GLY A 447 21.03 -3.43 -26.73
C GLY A 447 22.54 -3.59 -26.85
N ARG A 448 23.02 -4.07 -28.00
CA ARG A 448 24.45 -4.37 -28.22
C ARG A 448 25.16 -3.37 -29.14
N GLY A 449 24.43 -2.48 -29.81
CA GLY A 449 25.01 -1.52 -30.76
C GLY A 449 25.55 -2.16 -32.05
N ASP A 450 25.13 -3.39 -32.37
CA ASP A 450 25.56 -4.18 -33.52
C ASP A 450 24.56 -4.08 -34.68
N TRP A 451 24.59 -2.94 -35.37
CA TRP A 451 23.75 -2.66 -36.54
C TRP A 451 24.02 -3.61 -37.73
N PRO A 452 25.28 -3.96 -38.07
CA PRO A 452 25.55 -4.95 -39.12
C PRO A 452 24.95 -6.32 -38.78
N GLY A 453 25.05 -6.77 -37.53
CA GLY A 453 24.42 -7.99 -37.06
C GLY A 453 22.89 -7.94 -37.18
N ALA A 454 22.28 -6.80 -36.83
CA ALA A 454 20.84 -6.61 -36.97
C ALA A 454 20.37 -6.74 -38.43
N LEU A 455 21.08 -6.12 -39.39
CA LEU A 455 20.78 -6.27 -40.83
C LEU A 455 20.94 -7.72 -41.30
N ALA A 456 22.01 -8.41 -40.88
CA ALA A 456 22.24 -9.81 -41.27
C ALA A 456 21.12 -10.74 -40.78
N VAL A 457 20.58 -10.52 -39.58
CA VAL A 457 19.43 -11.27 -39.05
C VAL A 457 18.17 -11.02 -39.87
N ILE A 458 17.94 -9.77 -40.29
CA ILE A 458 16.79 -9.41 -41.12
C ILE A 458 16.90 -10.08 -42.50
N ASP A 459 18.06 -10.04 -43.13
CA ASP A 459 18.31 -10.67 -44.43
C ASP A 459 18.16 -12.19 -44.37
N GLU A 460 18.70 -12.83 -43.34
CA GLU A 460 18.57 -14.28 -43.12
C GLU A 460 17.10 -14.69 -42.98
N ALA A 461 16.33 -13.94 -42.19
CA ALA A 461 14.91 -14.24 -41.99
C ALA A 461 14.08 -13.99 -43.25
N ARG A 462 14.34 -12.91 -43.99
CA ARG A 462 13.68 -12.62 -45.27
C ARG A 462 13.93 -13.70 -46.33
N ALA A 463 15.12 -14.28 -46.36
CA ALA A 463 15.44 -15.38 -47.28
C ALA A 463 14.61 -16.66 -47.04
N GLN A 464 13.98 -16.78 -45.86
CA GLN A 464 13.19 -17.94 -45.45
C GLN A 464 11.67 -17.68 -45.48
N LEU A 465 11.23 -16.47 -45.86
CA LEU A 465 9.85 -16.01 -45.78
C LEU A 465 9.35 -15.49 -47.12
N ASP A 466 8.10 -15.80 -47.45
CA ASP A 466 7.44 -15.35 -48.67
C ASP A 466 6.31 -14.35 -48.39
N GLY A 467 6.07 -13.44 -49.34
CA GLY A 467 4.89 -12.58 -49.35
C GLY A 467 4.88 -11.49 -48.25
N PRO A 468 3.69 -11.12 -47.72
CA PRO A 468 3.52 -9.96 -46.83
C PRO A 468 4.36 -9.99 -45.53
N LEU A 469 4.71 -11.20 -45.05
CA LEU A 469 5.51 -11.38 -43.84
C LEU A 469 6.97 -10.95 -44.03
N ALA A 470 7.52 -11.09 -45.24
CA ALA A 470 8.85 -10.60 -45.56
C ALA A 470 8.91 -9.06 -45.64
N ASP A 471 7.78 -8.41 -45.93
CA ASP A 471 7.67 -6.94 -46.00
C ASP A 471 7.61 -6.29 -44.60
N GLU A 472 7.09 -6.98 -43.59
CA GLU A 472 7.19 -6.52 -42.19
C GLU A 472 8.66 -6.32 -41.77
N LEU A 473 9.56 -7.24 -42.17
CA LEU A 473 10.98 -7.14 -41.88
C LEU A 473 11.70 -6.02 -42.65
N ARG A 474 11.15 -5.53 -43.77
CA ARG A 474 11.69 -4.33 -44.45
C ARG A 474 11.47 -3.06 -43.64
N THR A 475 10.41 -3.02 -42.83
CA THR A 475 10.18 -1.90 -41.90
C THR A 475 11.26 -1.89 -40.81
N GLU A 476 11.65 -3.07 -40.30
CA GLU A 476 12.77 -3.21 -39.37
C GLU A 476 14.11 -2.86 -40.03
N GLU A 477 14.34 -3.29 -41.29
CA GLU A 477 15.54 -2.92 -42.06
C GLU A 477 15.67 -1.41 -42.21
N ALA A 478 14.60 -0.73 -42.60
CA ALA A 478 14.57 0.72 -42.72
C ALA A 478 14.84 1.41 -41.38
N SER A 479 14.32 0.88 -40.26
CA SER A 479 14.63 1.38 -38.92
C SER A 479 16.12 1.26 -38.59
N VAL A 480 16.74 0.10 -38.84
CA VAL A 480 18.18 -0.10 -38.64
C VAL A 480 18.99 0.89 -39.50
N LEU A 481 18.65 1.05 -40.78
CA LEU A 481 19.34 1.96 -41.71
C LEU A 481 19.18 3.43 -41.30
N MET A 482 17.99 3.84 -40.86
CA MET A 482 17.71 5.20 -40.38
C MET A 482 18.63 5.56 -39.19
N PHE A 483 18.71 4.68 -38.18
CA PHE A 483 19.46 4.95 -36.96
C PHE A 483 20.96 4.61 -37.03
N SER A 484 21.40 3.85 -38.05
CA SER A 484 22.82 3.60 -38.34
C SER A 484 23.47 4.65 -39.26
N GLY A 485 22.74 5.72 -39.62
CA GLY A 485 23.28 6.84 -40.41
C GLY A 485 23.10 6.72 -41.93
N SER A 486 22.21 5.84 -42.40
CA SER A 486 21.87 5.65 -43.82
C SER A 486 20.41 6.03 -44.15
N PRO A 487 20.00 7.29 -43.90
CA PRO A 487 18.60 7.68 -43.97
C PRO A 487 17.98 7.60 -45.37
N GLN A 488 18.77 7.84 -46.44
CA GLN A 488 18.28 7.71 -47.81
C GLN A 488 17.99 6.24 -48.16
N ALA A 489 18.87 5.32 -47.76
CA ALA A 489 18.65 3.89 -47.97
C ALA A 489 17.40 3.40 -47.23
N ALA A 490 17.14 3.91 -46.03
CA ALA A 490 15.89 3.62 -45.31
C ALA A 490 14.64 4.07 -46.08
N ILE A 491 14.67 5.26 -46.68
CA ILE A 491 13.56 5.77 -47.52
C ILE A 491 13.37 4.89 -48.75
N ASP A 492 14.46 4.51 -49.42
CA ASP A 492 14.42 3.68 -50.63
C ASP A 492 13.84 2.29 -50.33
N VAL A 493 14.19 1.69 -49.18
CA VAL A 493 13.60 0.43 -48.70
C VAL A 493 12.09 0.58 -48.45
N LEU A 494 11.66 1.63 -47.76
CA LEU A 494 10.23 1.87 -47.48
C LEU A 494 9.42 2.17 -48.74
N ALA A 495 10.01 2.79 -49.75
CA ALA A 495 9.35 3.06 -51.04
C ALA A 495 9.10 1.80 -51.88
N SER A 496 9.70 0.66 -51.48
CA SER A 496 9.58 -0.64 -52.16
C SER A 496 8.52 -1.58 -51.54
N ILE A 497 7.90 -1.14 -50.45
CA ILE A 497 6.78 -1.79 -49.74
C ILE A 497 5.48 -1.19 -50.27
#